data_AF-A0A950KVC0-F1
#
_entry.id   AF-A0A950KVC0-F1
#
_cell.length_a   1.000
_cell.length_b   1.000
_cell.length_c   1.000
_cell.angle_alpha   90.00
_cell.angle_beta   90.00
_cell.angle_gamma   90.00
#
_symmetry.space_group_name_H-M   'P 1'
#
loop_
_entity.id
_entity.type
_entity.pdbx_description
1 polymer ?
#
loop_
_entity_poly.entity_id
_entity_poly.type
_entity_poly.pdbx_seq_one_letter_code
_entity_poly.pdbx_strand_id
1 'polypeptide(L)'
;MEPFAEEEFARSYDWRLVKWVWSYVRPYRGLFLLSIILMPLNSAFALAQPYIFKLTIDIFLAKTKIAAPGWFLPIIYYSHGHGLLAMGLLYLVLLVGEVASFYGQFYLTMVVAQYSLSDLRLALFRHVERLPMAFFDRTPVGRLVSRMTTDIDAINE
;
A
#
# COMPACT_ATOMS: atom_id res chain seq x y z
N MET A 1 20.10 2.35 -30.24
CA MET A 1 19.34 2.13 -28.99
C MET A 1 19.29 3.48 -28.32
N GLU A 2 18.16 4.16 -28.50
CA GLU A 2 18.07 5.62 -28.40
C GLU A 2 17.78 6.10 -26.97
N PRO A 3 18.65 6.93 -26.36
CA PRO A 3 18.39 7.60 -25.09
C PRO A 3 17.36 8.75 -25.19
N PHE A 4 16.85 9.05 -26.39
CA PHE A 4 15.91 10.15 -26.63
C PHE A 4 14.44 9.82 -26.32
N ALA A 5 14.07 8.53 -26.28
CA ALA A 5 12.69 8.12 -25.95
C ALA A 5 12.38 8.19 -24.45
N GLU A 6 13.38 8.09 -23.58
CA GLU A 6 13.21 8.17 -22.12
C GLU A 6 13.01 9.61 -21.63
N GLU A 7 13.64 10.60 -22.27
CA GLU A 7 13.52 12.01 -21.89
C GLU A 7 12.17 12.64 -22.28
N GLU A 8 11.50 12.12 -23.32
CA GLU A 8 10.18 12.58 -23.75
C GLU A 8 9.04 12.03 -22.86
N PHE A 9 9.18 10.78 -22.39
CA PHE A 9 8.26 10.17 -21.40
C PHE A 9 8.32 10.88 -20.04
N ALA A 10 9.50 11.37 -19.63
CA ALA A 10 9.69 12.06 -18.35
C ALA A 10 9.11 13.49 -18.31
N ARG A 11 8.93 14.16 -19.46
CA ARG A 11 8.42 15.55 -19.53
C ARG A 11 6.91 15.71 -19.52
N SER A 12 6.15 14.63 -19.69
CA SER A 12 4.69 14.66 -19.68
C SER A 12 4.10 13.81 -18.54
N TYR A 13 4.62 13.97 -17.32
CA TYR A 13 3.79 13.75 -16.13
C TYR A 13 2.70 14.82 -16.14
N ASP A 14 1.66 14.56 -16.93
CA ASP A 14 0.58 15.49 -17.18
C ASP A 14 -0.22 15.57 -15.88
N TRP A 15 0.05 16.57 -15.05
CA TRP A 15 -0.68 16.80 -13.78
C TRP A 15 -2.20 16.77 -13.96
N ARG A 16 -2.67 17.03 -15.18
CA ARG A 16 -4.06 16.87 -15.64
C ARG A 16 -4.57 15.43 -15.50
N LEU A 17 -3.78 14.43 -15.90
CA LEU A 17 -4.09 13.00 -15.75
C LEU A 17 -4.18 12.63 -14.28
N VAL A 18 -3.23 13.07 -13.45
CA VAL A 18 -3.23 12.83 -12.00
C VAL A 18 -4.47 13.44 -11.36
N LYS A 19 -4.80 14.69 -11.69
CA LYS A 19 -5.99 15.37 -11.19
C LYS A 19 -7.28 14.68 -11.64
N TRP A 20 -7.29 14.11 -12.84
CA TRP A 20 -8.41 13.34 -13.37
C TRP A 20 -8.59 12.01 -12.63
N VAL A 21 -7.53 11.21 -12.47
CA VAL A 21 -7.55 9.97 -11.67
C VAL A 21 -7.96 10.27 -10.22
N TRP A 22 -7.43 11.34 -9.64
CA TRP A 22 -7.76 11.77 -8.29
C TRP A 22 -9.25 12.07 -8.09
N SER A 23 -9.96 12.51 -9.14
CA SER A 23 -11.41 12.71 -9.06
C SER A 23 -12.17 11.41 -8.81
N TYR A 24 -11.68 10.27 -9.31
CA TYR A 24 -12.27 8.95 -9.08
C TYR A 24 -11.84 8.33 -7.74
N VAL A 25 -10.66 8.69 -7.22
CA VAL A 25 -10.20 8.25 -5.89
C VAL A 25 -10.84 9.05 -4.75
N ARG A 26 -11.19 10.32 -4.98
CA ARG A 26 -11.74 11.25 -3.97
C ARG A 26 -12.94 10.71 -3.16
N PRO A 27 -13.91 9.96 -3.72
CA PRO A 27 -15.00 9.37 -2.94
C PRO A 27 -14.51 8.43 -1.83
N TYR A 28 -13.38 7.76 -2.06
CA TYR A 28 -12.76 6.77 -1.17
C TYR A 28 -11.62 7.35 -0.32
N ARG A 29 -11.53 8.68 -0.20
CA ARG A 29 -10.46 9.38 0.52
C ARG A 29 -10.22 8.91 1.96
N GLY A 30 -11.25 8.43 2.66
CA GLY A 30 -11.09 7.92 4.03
C GLY A 30 -10.28 6.62 4.07
N LEU A 31 -10.57 5.69 3.16
CA LEU A 31 -9.85 4.42 3.01
C LEU A 31 -8.42 4.67 2.50
N PHE A 32 -8.27 5.60 1.55
CA PHE A 32 -6.97 6.00 1.03
C PHE A 32 -6.10 6.71 2.07
N LEU A 33 -6.68 7.58 2.90
CA LEU A 33 -5.94 8.23 4.00
C LEU A 33 -5.52 7.19 5.05
N LEU A 34 -6.39 6.20 5.33
CA LEU A 34 -6.08 5.12 6.24
C LEU A 34 -4.93 4.26 5.72
N SER A 35 -4.89 3.90 4.43
CA SER A 35 -3.74 3.17 3.87
C SER A 35 -2.44 3.99 3.92
N ILE A 36 -2.51 5.31 3.69
CA ILE A 36 -1.35 6.20 3.86
C ILE A 36 -0.86 6.21 5.31
N ILE A 37 -1.76 6.24 6.31
CA ILE A 37 -1.38 6.21 7.74
C ILE A 37 -0.78 4.85 8.12
N LEU A 38 -1.23 3.77 7.50
CA LEU A 38 -0.70 2.43 7.74
C LEU A 38 0.74 2.25 7.19
N MET A 39 1.15 3.06 6.22
CA MET A 39 2.47 2.99 5.59
C MET A 39 3.64 3.32 6.55
N PRO A 40 3.65 4.45 7.30
CA PRO A 40 4.65 4.69 8.33
C PRO A 40 4.50 3.74 9.52
N LEU A 41 3.29 3.25 9.80
CA LEU A 41 3.07 2.28 10.86
C LEU A 41 3.77 0.94 10.54
N ASN A 42 3.66 0.48 9.30
CA ASN A 42 4.39 -0.71 8.82
C ASN A 42 5.91 -0.51 8.94
N SER A 43 6.42 0.66 8.55
CA SER A 43 7.84 1.00 8.74
C SER A 43 8.26 0.99 10.21
N ALA A 44 7.41 1.47 11.12
CA ALA A 44 7.69 1.42 12.55
C ALA A 44 7.79 -0.02 13.08
N PHE A 45 6.93 -0.93 12.62
CA PHE A 45 7.02 -2.35 12.96
C PHE A 45 8.31 -3.00 12.41
N ALA A 46 8.66 -2.72 11.16
CA ALA A 46 9.89 -3.22 10.54
C ALA A 46 11.16 -2.77 11.29
N LEU A 47 11.17 -1.55 11.85
CA LEU A 47 12.27 -1.06 12.68
C LEU A 47 12.22 -1.57 14.13
N ALA A 48 11.03 -1.84 14.68
CA ALA A 48 10.88 -2.33 16.04
C ALA A 48 11.48 -3.74 16.21
N GLN A 49 11.38 -4.59 15.19
CA GLN A 49 11.93 -5.96 15.21
C GLN A 49 13.45 -6.03 15.48
N PRO A 50 14.33 -5.41 14.68
CA PRO A 50 15.77 -5.43 14.93
C PRO A 50 16.15 -4.74 16.24
N TYR A 51 15.37 -3.74 16.67
CA TYR A 51 15.59 -3.05 17.94
C TYR A 51 15.35 -3.97 19.15
N ILE A 52 14.24 -4.72 19.15
CA ILE A 52 13.93 -5.71 20.20
C ILE A 52 14.95 -6.84 20.20
N PHE A 53 15.35 -7.31 19.01
CA PHE A 53 16.34 -8.37 18.88
C PHE A 53 17.69 -7.95 19.47
N LYS A 54 18.13 -6.72 19.18
CA LYS A 54 19.33 -6.13 19.78
C LYS A 54 19.25 -6.08 21.31
N LEU A 55 18.16 -5.53 21.87
CA LEU A 55 17.96 -5.44 23.32
C LEU A 55 17.99 -6.83 23.99
N THR A 56 17.42 -7.84 23.33
CA THR A 56 17.42 -9.22 23.83
C THR A 56 18.83 -9.78 23.89
N ILE A 57 19.64 -9.59 22.85
CA ILE A 57 21.05 -10.04 22.85
C ILE A 57 21.85 -9.32 23.94
N ASP A 58 21.75 -8.00 24.02
CA ASP A 58 22.60 -7.21 24.91
C ASP A 58 22.32 -7.50 26.41
N ILE A 59 21.04 -7.73 26.77
CA ILE A 59 20.63 -7.99 28.15
C ILE A 59 20.90 -9.45 28.55
N PHE A 60 20.56 -10.43 27.70
CA PHE A 60 20.65 -11.84 28.05
C PHE A 60 22.01 -12.48 27.73
N LEU A 61 22.68 -12.09 26.63
CA LEU A 61 23.99 -12.64 26.25
C LEU A 61 25.15 -11.79 26.76
N ALA A 62 25.11 -10.47 26.52
CA ALA A 62 26.23 -9.59 26.88
C ALA A 62 26.24 -9.15 28.36
N LYS A 63 25.19 -9.50 29.14
CA LYS A 63 24.96 -9.06 30.54
C LYS A 63 25.23 -7.57 30.75
N THR A 64 24.99 -6.77 29.71
CA THR A 64 25.28 -5.34 29.77
C THR A 64 24.10 -4.65 30.44
N LYS A 65 24.36 -3.84 31.47
CA LYS A 65 23.34 -3.02 32.14
C LYS A 65 22.95 -1.84 31.25
N ILE A 66 22.32 -2.11 30.12
CA ILE A 66 21.76 -1.04 29.28
C ILE A 66 20.47 -0.57 29.94
N ALA A 67 20.29 0.76 30.01
CA ALA A 67 19.02 1.35 30.38
C ALA A 67 17.98 0.98 29.29
N ALA A 68 17.22 -0.08 29.55
CA ALA A 68 16.12 -0.46 28.69
C ALA A 68 15.07 0.66 28.68
N PRO A 69 14.41 0.93 27.55
CA PRO A 69 13.35 1.93 27.47
C PRO A 69 12.24 1.68 28.52
N GLY A 70 11.61 2.74 29.02
CA GLY A 70 10.59 2.64 30.09
C GLY A 70 9.41 1.70 29.78
N TRP A 71 9.06 1.53 28.50
CA TRP A 71 8.04 0.57 28.05
C TRP A 71 8.52 -0.89 28.06
N PHE A 72 9.83 -1.13 28.11
CA PHE A 72 10.47 -2.44 28.09
C PHE A 72 10.74 -2.99 29.51
N LEU A 73 10.88 -2.09 30.49
CA LEU A 73 11.13 -2.44 31.91
C LEU A 73 10.07 -3.37 32.53
N PRO A 74 8.75 -3.18 32.32
CA PRO A 74 7.73 -4.06 32.90
C PRO A 74 7.88 -5.50 32.36
N ILE A 75 8.21 -5.64 31.09
CA ILE A 75 8.31 -6.93 30.39
C ILE A 75 9.44 -7.78 31.00
N ILE A 76 10.55 -7.14 31.40
CA ILE A 76 11.67 -7.83 32.06
C ILE A 76 11.37 -8.06 33.54
N TYR A 77 10.83 -7.04 34.25
CA TYR A 77 10.66 -7.09 35.70
C TYR A 77 9.58 -8.10 36.12
N TYR A 78 8.47 -8.18 35.38
CA TYR A 78 7.39 -9.14 35.69
C TYR A 78 7.72 -10.58 35.31
N SER A 79 8.78 -10.85 34.53
CA SER A 79 9.02 -12.18 33.98
C SER A 79 9.74 -13.18 34.91
N HIS A 80 10.15 -12.80 36.12
CA HIS A 80 10.67 -13.68 37.21
C HIS A 80 11.51 -14.91 36.80
N GLY A 81 12.41 -14.78 35.80
CA GLY A 81 13.28 -15.87 35.31
C GLY A 81 12.98 -16.40 33.89
N HIS A 82 11.84 -16.03 33.30
CA HIS A 82 11.43 -16.41 31.93
C HIS A 82 11.53 -15.26 30.93
N GLY A 83 12.48 -14.35 31.12
CA GLY A 83 12.57 -13.12 30.33
C GLY A 83 12.79 -13.36 28.84
N LEU A 84 13.49 -14.44 28.49
CA LEU A 84 13.69 -14.83 27.09
C LEU A 84 12.37 -15.25 26.41
N LEU A 85 11.48 -15.96 27.13
CA LEU A 85 10.16 -16.34 26.62
C LEU A 85 9.26 -15.11 26.45
N ALA A 86 9.29 -14.18 27.40
CA ALA A 86 8.54 -12.92 27.31
C ALA A 86 8.99 -12.09 26.09
N MET A 87 10.30 -12.05 25.79
CA MET A 87 10.83 -11.39 24.60
C MET A 87 10.46 -12.11 23.32
N GLY A 88 10.48 -13.45 23.31
CA GLY A 88 10.01 -14.25 22.19
C GLY A 88 8.52 -14.00 21.89
N LEU A 89 7.69 -13.92 22.92
CA LEU A 89 6.26 -13.58 22.78
C LEU A 89 6.07 -12.15 22.29
N LEU A 90 6.81 -11.17 22.82
CA LEU A 90 6.75 -9.79 22.35
C LEU A 90 7.14 -9.68 20.88
N TYR A 91 8.20 -10.38 20.47
CA TYR A 91 8.62 -10.46 19.07
C TYR A 91 7.52 -11.06 18.19
N LEU A 92 6.88 -12.16 18.62
CA LEU A 92 5.75 -12.74 17.91
C LEU A 92 4.57 -11.78 17.77
N VAL A 93 4.24 -11.03 18.82
CA VAL A 93 3.17 -10.01 18.78
C VAL A 93 3.52 -8.91 17.77
N LEU A 94 4.77 -8.44 17.75
CA LEU A 94 5.21 -7.45 16.77
C LEU A 94 5.18 -7.99 15.34
N LEU A 95 5.55 -9.25 15.14
CA LEU A 95 5.49 -9.92 13.83
C LEU A 95 4.05 -10.05 13.34
N VAL A 96 3.13 -10.50 14.20
CA VAL A 96 1.69 -10.56 13.88
C VAL A 96 1.14 -9.16 13.60
N GLY A 97 1.54 -8.15 14.38
CA GLY A 97 1.16 -6.75 14.18
C GLY A 97 1.65 -6.20 12.84
N GLU A 98 2.88 -6.50 12.45
CA GLU A 98 3.43 -6.12 11.15
C GLU A 98 2.64 -6.74 10.00
N VAL A 99 2.42 -8.05 10.06
CA VAL A 99 1.67 -8.78 9.02
C VAL A 99 0.24 -8.25 8.91
N ALA A 100 -0.42 -8.01 10.05
CA ALA A 100 -1.76 -7.44 10.07
C ALA A 100 -1.80 -6.01 9.49
N SER A 101 -0.82 -5.17 9.84
CA SER A 101 -0.71 -3.81 9.31
C SER A 101 -0.41 -3.81 7.81
N PHE A 102 0.50 -4.69 7.35
CA PHE A 102 0.83 -4.85 5.94
C PHE A 102 -0.39 -5.32 5.15
N TYR A 103 -1.06 -6.37 5.63
CA TYR A 103 -2.25 -6.91 4.99
C TYR A 103 -3.38 -5.89 4.95
N GLY A 104 -3.61 -5.16 6.05
CA GLY A 104 -4.59 -4.08 6.10
C GLY A 104 -4.28 -2.98 5.07
N GLN A 105 -3.02 -2.53 5.00
CA GLN A 105 -2.60 -1.52 4.05
C GLN A 105 -2.82 -1.98 2.60
N PHE A 106 -2.37 -3.20 2.29
CA PHE A 106 -2.49 -3.80 0.96
C PHE A 106 -3.96 -3.95 0.57
N TYR A 107 -4.78 -4.52 1.46
CA TYR A 107 -6.20 -4.72 1.23
C TYR A 107 -6.93 -3.39 1.00
N LEU A 108 -6.71 -2.38 1.84
CA LEU A 108 -7.34 -1.07 1.68
C LEU A 108 -6.96 -0.40 0.36
N THR A 109 -5.67 -0.47 -0.02
CA THR A 109 -5.18 0.08 -1.28
C THR A 109 -5.85 -0.63 -2.46
N MET A 110 -5.94 -1.95 -2.41
CA MET A 110 -6.60 -2.75 -3.44
C MET A 110 -8.10 -2.42 -3.54
N VAL A 111 -8.79 -2.27 -2.41
CA VAL A 111 -10.21 -1.89 -2.37
C VAL A 111 -10.42 -0.53 -3.03
N VAL A 112 -9.60 0.47 -2.69
CA VAL A 112 -9.67 1.81 -3.32
C VAL A 112 -9.43 1.73 -4.82
N ALA A 113 -8.43 0.95 -5.26
CA ALA A 113 -8.12 0.78 -6.67
C ALA A 113 -9.30 0.15 -7.43
N GLN A 114 -9.84 -0.97 -6.91
CA GLN A 114 -10.96 -1.68 -7.54
C GLN A 114 -12.22 -0.83 -7.65
N TYR A 115 -12.57 -0.09 -6.60
CA TYR A 115 -13.72 0.81 -6.67
C TYR A 115 -13.51 1.95 -7.67
N SER A 116 -12.32 2.57 -7.67
CA SER A 116 -12.00 3.66 -8.60
C SER A 116 -12.03 3.18 -10.06
N LEU A 117 -11.52 1.98 -10.33
CA LEU A 117 -11.57 1.35 -11.67
C LEU A 117 -12.99 0.99 -12.09
N SER A 118 -13.82 0.51 -11.15
CA SER A 118 -15.23 0.22 -11.41
C SER A 118 -15.98 1.49 -11.85
N ASP A 119 -15.77 2.60 -11.13
CA ASP A 119 -16.36 3.90 -11.47
C ASP A 119 -15.88 4.41 -12.84
N LEU A 120 -14.59 4.20 -13.15
CA LEU A 120 -14.01 4.54 -14.44
C LEU A 120 -14.64 3.72 -15.58
N ARG A 121 -14.76 2.40 -15.41
CA ARG A 121 -15.42 1.50 -16.38
C ARG A 121 -16.87 1.94 -16.63
N LEU A 122 -17.62 2.27 -15.58
CA LEU A 122 -18.99 2.78 -15.69
C LEU A 122 -19.07 4.13 -16.42
N ALA A 123 -18.11 5.03 -16.17
CA ALA A 123 -18.06 6.32 -16.86
C ALA A 123 -17.77 6.16 -18.36
N LEU A 124 -16.83 5.28 -18.72
CA LEU A 124 -16.50 4.98 -20.11
C LEU A 124 -17.64 4.27 -20.83
N PHE A 125 -18.29 3.30 -20.18
CA PHE A 125 -19.44 2.61 -20.75
C PHE A 125 -20.57 3.59 -21.09
N ARG A 126 -20.95 4.47 -20.14
CA ARG A 126 -21.95 5.52 -20.39
C ARG A 126 -21.56 6.50 -21.48
N HIS A 127 -20.27 6.76 -21.67
CA HIS A 127 -19.79 7.61 -22.75
C HIS A 127 -19.97 6.92 -24.11
N VAL A 128 -19.59 5.65 -24.20
CA VAL A 128 -19.72 4.86 -25.44
C VAL A 128 -21.17 4.71 -25.85
N GLU A 129 -22.09 4.43 -24.92
CA GLU A 129 -23.53 4.32 -25.22
C GLU A 129 -24.14 5.60 -25.81
N ARG A 130 -23.55 6.77 -25.55
CA ARG A 130 -24.04 8.06 -26.06
C ARG A 130 -23.43 8.46 -27.40
N LEU A 131 -22.52 7.65 -27.96
CA LEU A 131 -21.88 7.96 -29.24
C LEU A 131 -22.87 7.74 -30.39
N PRO A 132 -22.82 8.59 -31.43
CA PRO A 132 -23.70 8.45 -32.59
C PRO A 132 -23.38 7.18 -33.39
N MET A 133 -24.39 6.61 -34.07
CA MET A 133 -24.22 5.36 -34.83
C MET A 133 -23.09 5.42 -35.88
N ALA A 134 -22.91 6.59 -36.50
CA ALA A 134 -21.83 6.86 -37.46
C ALA A 134 -20.41 6.67 -36.89
N PHE A 135 -20.23 6.72 -35.57
CA PHE A 135 -18.96 6.42 -34.92
C PHE A 135 -18.66 4.91 -34.96
N PHE A 136 -19.67 4.08 -34.76
CA PHE A 136 -19.56 2.63 -34.76
C PHE A 136 -19.36 2.04 -36.16
N ASP A 137 -19.78 2.76 -37.21
CA ASP A 137 -19.49 2.38 -38.60
C ASP A 137 -17.99 2.52 -38.96
N ARG A 138 -17.27 3.40 -38.26
CA ARG A 138 -15.84 3.71 -38.50
C ARG A 138 -14.90 2.99 -37.54
N THR A 139 -15.40 2.55 -36.39
CA THR A 139 -14.61 1.87 -35.36
C THR A 139 -15.23 0.54 -34.96
N PRO A 140 -14.50 -0.60 -35.12
CA PRO A 140 -15.03 -1.90 -34.75
C PRO A 140 -15.35 -1.97 -33.26
N VAL A 141 -16.54 -2.46 -32.90
CA VAL A 141 -17.00 -2.60 -31.51
C VAL A 141 -16.01 -3.43 -30.67
N GLY A 142 -15.42 -4.49 -31.23
CA GLY A 142 -14.42 -5.30 -30.54
C GLY A 142 -13.16 -4.53 -30.12
N ARG A 143 -12.76 -3.51 -30.88
CA ARG A 143 -11.64 -2.63 -30.53
C ARG A 143 -12.00 -1.72 -29.36
N LEU A 144 -13.24 -1.22 -29.30
CA LEU A 144 -13.73 -0.40 -28.20
C LEU A 144 -13.78 -1.21 -26.89
N VAL A 145 -14.32 -2.43 -26.94
CA VAL A 145 -14.37 -3.32 -25.77
C VAL A 145 -12.96 -3.65 -25.27
N SER A 146 -12.04 -4.00 -26.17
CA SER A 146 -10.65 -4.28 -25.78
C SER A 146 -9.96 -3.07 -25.15
N ARG A 147 -10.18 -1.85 -25.65
CA ARG A 147 -9.63 -0.64 -25.01
C ARG A 147 -10.26 -0.36 -23.64
N MET A 148 -11.56 -0.58 -23.50
CA MET A 148 -12.25 -0.41 -22.22
C MET A 148 -11.87 -1.44 -21.17
N THR A 149 -11.38 -2.62 -21.56
CA THR A 149 -10.92 -3.62 -20.60
C THR A 149 -9.41 -3.55 -20.42
N THR A 150 -8.66 -3.74 -21.50
CA THR A 150 -7.21 -3.93 -21.48
C THR A 150 -6.46 -2.64 -21.14
N ASP A 151 -6.86 -1.50 -21.69
CA ASP A 151 -6.16 -0.23 -21.39
C ASP A 151 -6.47 0.24 -19.95
N ILE A 152 -7.64 -0.13 -19.40
CA ILE A 152 -7.98 0.14 -17.99
C ILE A 152 -7.24 -0.80 -17.05
N ASP A 153 -7.10 -2.06 -17.42
CA ASP A 153 -6.34 -3.03 -16.64
C ASP A 153 -4.86 -2.65 -16.58
N ALA A 154 -4.31 -2.05 -17.64
CA ALA A 154 -2.95 -1.50 -17.65
C ALA A 154 -2.76 -0.29 -16.69
N ILE A 155 -3.83 0.37 -16.24
CA ILE A 155 -3.77 1.43 -15.20
C ILE A 155 -3.69 0.82 -13.79
N ASN A 156 -4.09 -0.44 -13.63
CA ASN A 156 -4.09 -1.14 -12.35
C ASN A 156 -2.72 -1.75 -11.99
N GLU A 157 -1.81 -1.89 -12.96
CA GLU A 157 -0.45 -2.43 -12.81
C GLU A 157 0.58 -1.32 -12.58
#